data_AF-A0A925B3L8-F1
#
_entry.id   AF-A0A925B3L8-F1
#
_cell.length_a   1.000
_cell.length_b   1.000
_cell.length_c   1.000
_cell.angle_alpha   90.00
_cell.angle_beta   90.00
_cell.angle_gamma   90.00
#
_symmetry.space_group_name_H-M   'P 1'
#
loop_
_entity.id
_entity.type
_entity.pdbx_description
1 polymer ?
#
loop_
_entity_poly.entity_id
_entity_poly.type
_entity_poly.pdbx_seq_one_letter_code
_entity_poly.pdbx_strand_id
1 'polypeptide(L)'
;ETVFEPLKMKRSGMIWQKDFDDDFAFGYDKNEIIIGAQKRTSSRAAGSMVTTAADYARFVLAMMKKEGLSKQMFREMLTPQISVASEKGFGPLRDRFNDKYKNIKFSWGLGWGLIETADGQAFFHAGHDDGWQNYCVIYPKKKIAVVLMSNSDNFEPVADKILNLTIKDTASPLEWYGYFDKTD
;
A
#
# COMPACT_ATOMS: atom_id res chain seq x y z
N GLU A 1 3.26 -21.77 8.96
CA GLU A 1 2.86 -20.52 8.26
C GLU A 1 2.13 -19.62 9.29
N THR A 2 2.12 -18.28 9.17
CA THR A 2 1.59 -17.37 10.22
C THR A 2 0.59 -16.31 9.73
N VAL A 3 0.38 -16.12 8.43
CA VAL A 3 -0.47 -15.06 7.87
C VAL A 3 -1.44 -15.61 6.83
N PHE A 4 -0.95 -16.23 5.76
CA PHE A 4 -1.79 -16.60 4.62
C PHE A 4 -2.80 -17.71 4.94
N GLU A 5 -2.38 -18.76 5.63
CA GLU A 5 -3.27 -19.88 6.01
C GLU A 5 -4.30 -19.42 7.06
N PRO A 6 -3.91 -18.76 8.18
CA PRO A 6 -4.87 -18.26 9.17
C PRO A 6 -5.91 -17.31 8.58
N LEU A 7 -5.52 -16.45 7.64
CA LEU A 7 -6.40 -15.45 7.02
C LEU A 7 -7.11 -15.96 5.76
N LYS A 8 -6.91 -17.24 5.39
CA LYS A 8 -7.50 -17.88 4.22
C LYS A 8 -7.17 -17.15 2.91
N MET A 9 -5.95 -16.63 2.81
CA MET A 9 -5.40 -15.97 1.62
C MET A 9 -4.80 -17.00 0.66
N LYS A 10 -5.67 -17.82 0.04
CA LYS A 10 -5.26 -18.99 -0.76
C LYS A 10 -4.60 -18.65 -2.09
N ARG A 11 -4.76 -17.41 -2.56
CA ARG A 11 -4.20 -16.85 -3.79
C ARG A 11 -3.03 -15.91 -3.48
N SER A 12 -2.35 -16.13 -2.36
CA SER A 12 -1.24 -15.29 -1.90
C SER A 12 0.01 -16.10 -1.63
N GLY A 13 1.17 -15.55 -1.98
CA GLY A 13 2.46 -16.21 -1.78
C GLY A 13 3.63 -15.26 -1.94
N MET A 14 4.75 -15.59 -1.30
CA MET A 14 6.02 -14.85 -1.45
C MET A 14 6.83 -15.27 -2.69
N ILE A 15 6.40 -16.35 -3.34
CA ILE A 15 6.86 -16.83 -4.64
C ILE A 15 5.64 -17.28 -5.45
N TRP A 16 5.80 -17.35 -6.77
CA TRP A 16 4.80 -17.87 -7.67
C TRP A 16 4.51 -19.34 -7.37
N GLN A 17 3.23 -19.68 -7.35
CA GLN A 17 2.75 -21.05 -7.19
C GLN A 17 2.01 -21.48 -8.45
N LYS A 18 2.11 -22.76 -8.80
CA LYS A 18 1.43 -23.33 -9.97
C LYS A 18 -0.08 -23.06 -9.94
N ASP A 19 -0.67 -23.08 -8.75
CA ASP A 19 -2.09 -22.83 -8.56
C ASP A 19 -2.50 -21.42 -9.03
N PHE A 20 -1.57 -20.46 -9.18
CA PHE A 20 -1.87 -19.11 -9.67
C PHE A 20 -1.98 -19.01 -11.20
N ASP A 21 -1.60 -20.06 -11.94
CA ASP A 21 -1.52 -20.02 -13.42
C ASP A 21 -2.88 -19.86 -14.12
N ASP A 22 -3.98 -20.05 -13.42
CA ASP A 22 -5.35 -19.97 -13.96
C ASP A 22 -5.99 -18.58 -13.87
N ASP A 23 -5.44 -17.67 -13.07
CA ASP A 23 -6.01 -16.33 -12.83
C ASP A 23 -4.90 -15.35 -12.40
N PHE A 24 -4.34 -14.66 -13.40
CA PHE A 24 -3.31 -13.65 -13.23
C PHE A 24 -3.39 -12.57 -14.32
N ALA A 25 -2.74 -11.43 -14.05
CA ALA A 25 -2.67 -10.31 -14.99
C ALA A 25 -1.31 -10.21 -15.70
N PHE A 26 -1.32 -9.54 -16.85
CA PHE A 26 -0.10 -8.98 -17.46
C PHE A 26 0.05 -7.53 -17.01
N GLY A 27 1.28 -7.10 -16.70
CA GLY A 27 1.61 -5.70 -16.43
C GLY A 27 1.75 -4.92 -17.74
N TYR A 28 1.44 -3.63 -17.69
CA TYR A 28 1.47 -2.71 -18.81
C TYR A 28 2.24 -1.44 -18.45
N ASP A 29 3.10 -0.99 -19.36
CA ASP A 29 3.81 0.28 -19.20
C ASP A 29 2.88 1.50 -19.42
N LYS A 30 3.44 2.71 -19.33
CA LYS A 30 2.69 3.96 -19.54
C LYS A 30 2.07 4.10 -20.94
N ASN A 31 2.62 3.40 -21.93
CA ASN A 31 2.13 3.40 -23.32
C ASN A 31 1.20 2.22 -23.61
N GLU A 32 0.74 1.51 -22.58
CA GLU A 32 -0.09 0.30 -22.67
C GLU A 32 0.60 -0.88 -23.38
N ILE A 33 1.94 -0.89 -23.39
CA ILE A 33 2.73 -2.01 -23.91
C ILE A 33 2.85 -3.08 -22.81
N ILE A 34 2.63 -4.34 -23.21
CA ILE A 34 2.71 -5.49 -22.32
C ILE A 34 4.15 -5.71 -21.84
N ILE A 35 4.36 -5.69 -20.52
CA ILE A 35 5.62 -6.05 -19.86
C ILE A 35 5.66 -7.55 -19.55
N GLY A 36 4.50 -8.15 -19.24
CA GLY A 36 4.39 -9.56 -18.90
C GLY A 36 3.90 -9.81 -17.46
N ALA A 37 3.88 -11.07 -17.05
CA ALA A 37 3.47 -11.46 -15.70
C ALA A 37 4.69 -11.62 -14.76
N GLN A 38 4.59 -11.12 -13.54
CA GLN A 38 5.66 -11.26 -12.55
C GLN A 38 5.59 -12.61 -11.80
N LYS A 39 6.13 -13.67 -12.40
CA LYS A 39 6.23 -14.99 -11.79
C LYS A 39 7.51 -15.14 -10.95
N ARG A 40 7.56 -14.47 -9.80
CA ARG A 40 8.75 -14.44 -8.92
C ARG A 40 9.10 -15.84 -8.38
N THR A 41 10.36 -16.22 -8.44
CA THR A 41 10.86 -17.54 -7.96
C THR A 41 11.65 -17.46 -6.66
N SER A 42 11.88 -16.26 -6.12
CA SER A 42 12.58 -16.04 -4.86
C SER A 42 11.82 -15.08 -3.94
N SER A 43 11.81 -15.40 -2.65
CA SER A 43 11.17 -14.58 -1.62
C SER A 43 12.07 -13.42 -1.23
N ARG A 44 11.49 -12.22 -1.21
CA ARG A 44 12.05 -10.96 -0.74
C ARG A 44 11.03 -10.26 0.14
N ALA A 45 11.39 -10.00 1.39
CA ALA A 45 10.49 -9.37 2.37
C ALA A 45 9.98 -7.99 1.91
N ALA A 46 10.76 -7.27 1.10
CA ALA A 46 10.44 -5.91 0.68
C ALA A 46 9.36 -5.81 -0.42
N GLY A 47 9.02 -6.88 -1.14
CA GLY A 47 8.09 -6.73 -2.28
C GLY A 47 7.94 -7.91 -3.23
N SER A 48 8.12 -9.15 -2.76
CA SER A 48 7.93 -10.33 -3.62
C SER A 48 6.53 -10.96 -3.53
N MET A 49 5.67 -10.46 -2.65
CA MET A 49 4.35 -11.02 -2.44
C MET A 49 3.48 -10.85 -3.69
N VAL A 50 2.89 -11.95 -4.16
CA VAL A 50 1.80 -11.97 -5.12
C VAL A 50 0.51 -12.24 -4.35
N THR A 51 -0.57 -11.55 -4.70
CA THR A 51 -1.87 -11.67 -4.03
C THR A 51 -3.01 -11.26 -4.98
N THR A 52 -4.25 -11.38 -4.51
CA THR A 52 -5.45 -10.85 -5.18
C THR A 52 -6.09 -9.77 -4.32
N ALA A 53 -6.93 -8.93 -4.91
CA ALA A 53 -7.68 -7.92 -4.14
C ALA A 53 -8.52 -8.56 -3.02
N ALA A 54 -9.13 -9.73 -3.28
CA ALA A 54 -9.94 -10.45 -2.30
C ALA A 54 -9.11 -10.98 -1.13
N ASP A 55 -7.93 -11.53 -1.40
CA ASP A 55 -7.02 -12.01 -0.36
C ASP A 55 -6.43 -10.86 0.46
N TYR A 56 -5.94 -9.82 -0.19
CA TYR A 56 -5.39 -8.66 0.50
C TYR A 56 -6.46 -7.94 1.33
N ALA A 57 -7.72 -7.92 0.86
CA ALA A 57 -8.84 -7.44 1.68
C ALA A 57 -9.05 -8.27 2.96
N ARG A 58 -8.80 -9.59 2.96
CA ARG A 58 -8.84 -10.40 4.19
C ARG A 58 -7.75 -9.99 5.17
N PHE A 59 -6.53 -9.71 4.67
CA PHE A 59 -5.45 -9.16 5.48
C PHE A 59 -5.83 -7.81 6.10
N VAL A 60 -6.38 -6.90 5.29
CA VAL A 60 -6.85 -5.59 5.75
C VAL A 60 -7.96 -5.70 6.79
N LEU A 61 -8.90 -6.62 6.62
CA LEU A 61 -9.95 -6.89 7.61
C LEU A 61 -9.37 -7.41 8.93
N ALA A 62 -8.35 -8.27 8.89
CA ALA A 62 -7.66 -8.74 10.09
C ALA A 62 -6.94 -7.58 10.81
N MET A 63 -6.31 -6.68 10.05
CA MET A 63 -5.70 -5.45 10.59
C MET A 63 -6.73 -4.55 11.27
N MET A 64 -7.89 -4.33 10.66
CA MET A 64 -8.98 -3.54 11.26
C MET A 64 -9.51 -4.18 12.56
N LYS A 65 -9.57 -5.51 12.60
CA LYS A 65 -10.00 -6.29 13.79
C LYS A 65 -8.90 -6.49 14.82
N LYS A 66 -7.65 -6.11 14.50
CA LYS A 66 -6.47 -6.30 15.35
C LYS A 66 -6.19 -7.77 15.66
N GLU A 67 -6.38 -8.63 14.65
CA GLU A 67 -6.14 -10.07 14.73
C GLU A 67 -4.67 -10.41 14.37
N GLY A 68 -4.19 -11.58 14.82
CA GLY A 68 -2.86 -12.11 14.47
C GLY A 68 -1.69 -11.61 15.32
N LEU A 69 -1.80 -10.45 15.97
CA LEU A 69 -0.78 -9.92 16.90
C LEU A 69 -1.32 -9.77 18.33
N SER A 70 -0.41 -9.81 19.30
CA SER A 70 -0.76 -9.41 20.66
C SER A 70 -1.15 -7.93 20.70
N LYS A 71 -1.96 -7.52 21.69
CA LYS A 71 -2.33 -6.10 21.86
C LYS A 71 -1.12 -5.17 21.96
N GLN A 72 -0.02 -5.62 22.56
CA GLN A 72 1.22 -4.84 22.69
C GLN A 72 1.92 -4.70 21.34
N MET A 73 2.10 -5.81 20.60
CA MET A 73 2.75 -5.79 19.29
C MET A 73 1.94 -4.99 18.25
N PHE A 74 0.62 -5.11 18.27
CA PHE A 74 -0.23 -4.34 17.37
C PHE A 74 -0.13 -2.84 17.64
N ARG A 75 -0.02 -2.43 18.91
CA ARG A 75 0.23 -1.03 19.26
C ARG A 75 1.60 -0.59 18.75
N GLU A 76 2.65 -1.37 19.01
CA GLU A 76 4.01 -1.05 18.59
C GLU A 76 4.12 -0.86 17.08
N MET A 77 3.46 -1.73 16.30
CA MET A 77 3.42 -1.65 14.84
C MET A 77 2.89 -0.31 14.32
N LEU A 78 1.92 0.29 15.02
CA LEU A 78 1.28 1.56 14.65
C LEU A 78 1.74 2.75 15.51
N THR A 79 2.80 2.57 16.30
CA THR A 79 3.50 3.68 16.98
C THR A 79 4.43 4.35 15.97
N PRO A 80 4.45 5.69 15.88
CA PRO A 80 5.44 6.41 15.09
C PRO A 80 6.88 6.05 15.48
N GLN A 81 7.65 5.51 14.53
CA GLN A 81 9.07 5.17 14.70
C GLN A 81 9.96 6.29 14.14
N ILE A 82 9.56 6.86 13.01
CA ILE A 82 10.25 8.01 12.38
C ILE A 82 9.23 8.99 11.78
N SER A 83 9.41 10.28 12.06
CA SER A 83 8.60 11.33 11.44
C SER A 83 9.08 11.63 10.03
N VAL A 84 8.15 11.85 9.09
CA VAL A 84 8.46 12.23 7.72
C VAL A 84 8.58 13.74 7.64
N ALA A 85 9.79 14.22 7.36
CA ALA A 85 10.08 15.63 7.09
C ALA A 85 10.53 15.89 5.65
N SER A 86 10.74 14.84 4.85
CA SER A 86 11.17 15.00 3.45
C SER A 86 10.04 15.55 2.58
N GLU A 87 10.39 16.33 1.56
CA GLU A 87 9.38 16.87 0.63
C GLU A 87 8.72 15.75 -0.19
N LYS A 88 9.50 14.72 -0.53
CA LYS A 88 9.09 13.53 -1.30
C LYS A 88 9.65 12.24 -0.68
N GLY A 89 9.05 11.11 -1.02
CA GLY A 89 9.57 9.78 -0.65
C GLY A 89 10.65 9.26 -1.60
N PHE A 90 10.68 9.78 -2.82
CA PHE A 90 11.56 9.33 -3.89
C PHE A 90 12.12 10.51 -4.71
N GLY A 91 13.07 10.20 -5.59
CA GLY A 91 13.66 11.19 -6.50
C GLY A 91 14.58 12.22 -5.80
N PRO A 92 14.94 13.31 -6.49
CA PRO A 92 15.94 14.28 -6.02
C PRO A 92 15.49 15.09 -4.79
N LEU A 93 14.19 15.13 -4.49
CA LEU A 93 13.63 15.89 -3.37
C LEU A 93 13.50 15.07 -2.07
N ARG A 94 13.89 13.79 -2.08
CA ARG A 94 13.80 12.93 -0.88
C ARG A 94 14.71 13.37 0.27
N ASP A 95 15.80 14.07 -0.04
CA ASP A 95 16.79 14.56 0.92
C ASP A 95 16.64 16.06 1.21
N ARG A 96 15.54 16.66 0.73
CA ARG A 96 15.13 18.03 1.06
C ARG A 96 14.03 17.97 2.11
N PHE A 97 14.15 18.79 3.16
CA PHE A 97 13.28 18.72 4.32
C PHE A 97 12.44 20.00 4.49
N ASN A 98 11.18 19.83 4.87
CA ASN A 98 10.26 20.91 5.17
C ASN A 98 9.18 20.48 6.19
N ASP A 99 8.25 21.39 6.48
CA ASP A 99 7.23 21.20 7.52
C ASP A 99 5.86 20.78 6.96
N LYS A 100 5.78 20.47 5.66
CA LYS A 100 4.51 20.30 4.94
C LYS A 100 3.55 19.30 5.57
N TYR A 101 4.07 18.20 6.12
CA TYR A 101 3.26 17.12 6.68
C TYR A 101 3.22 17.09 8.21
N LYS A 102 3.71 18.14 8.89
CA LYS A 102 3.71 18.22 10.37
C LYS A 102 2.30 18.24 10.94
N ASN A 103 1.35 18.90 10.28
CA ASN A 103 -0.05 19.02 10.73
C ASN A 103 -0.77 17.67 10.77
N ILE A 104 -0.44 16.75 9.86
CA ILE A 104 -0.99 15.39 9.83
C ILE A 104 -0.08 14.38 10.55
N LYS A 105 0.96 14.83 11.25
CA LYS A 105 1.94 14.00 11.96
C LYS A 105 2.43 12.80 11.13
N PHE A 106 2.69 13.04 9.84
CA PHE A 106 3.07 11.96 8.93
C PHE A 106 4.35 11.29 9.42
N SER A 107 4.28 9.98 9.63
CA SER A 107 5.37 9.16 10.15
C SER A 107 5.31 7.75 9.55
N TRP A 108 6.38 6.99 9.75
CA TRP A 108 6.39 5.55 9.51
C TRP A 108 6.39 4.82 10.85
N GLY A 109 5.49 3.85 10.97
CA GLY A 109 5.54 2.79 11.97
C GLY A 109 6.34 1.59 11.46
N LEU A 110 6.05 0.40 11.98
CA LEU A 110 6.66 -0.83 11.49
C LEU A 110 5.90 -1.37 10.28
N GLY A 111 6.36 -1.00 9.08
CA GLY A 111 5.77 -1.45 7.82
C GLY A 111 4.46 -0.77 7.44
N TRP A 112 4.15 0.40 8.03
CA TRP A 112 2.96 1.21 7.71
C TRP A 112 3.29 2.70 7.77
N GLY A 113 2.82 3.46 6.79
CA GLY A 113 2.74 4.92 6.88
C GLY A 113 1.58 5.30 7.79
N LEU A 114 1.78 6.30 8.65
CA LEU A 114 0.83 6.74 9.67
C LEU A 114 0.52 8.22 9.48
N ILE A 115 -0.77 8.56 9.50
CA ILE A 115 -1.26 9.94 9.37
C ILE A 115 -2.37 10.19 10.40
N GLU A 116 -2.36 11.37 11.02
CA GLU A 116 -3.45 11.85 11.86
C GLU A 116 -4.47 12.59 11.01
N THR A 117 -5.74 12.28 11.25
CA THR A 117 -6.88 12.90 10.56
C THR A 117 -7.88 13.43 11.58
N ALA A 118 -8.90 14.18 11.15
CA ALA A 118 -10.01 14.56 12.01
C ALA A 118 -10.72 13.35 12.66
N ASP A 119 -10.62 12.19 12.03
CA ASP A 119 -11.18 10.92 12.48
C ASP A 119 -10.14 10.05 13.21
N GLY A 120 -9.04 10.64 13.66
CA GLY A 120 -7.94 9.96 14.33
C GLY A 120 -6.94 9.34 13.36
N GLN A 121 -6.03 8.53 13.92
CA GLN A 121 -4.96 7.90 13.16
C GLN A 121 -5.50 6.96 12.07
N ALA A 122 -5.06 7.20 10.84
CA ALA A 122 -5.16 6.30 9.72
C ALA A 122 -3.78 5.76 9.35
N PHE A 123 -3.74 4.62 8.68
CA PHE A 123 -2.48 4.02 8.25
C PHE A 123 -2.61 3.41 6.86
N PHE A 124 -1.50 3.42 6.12
CA PHE A 124 -1.50 3.11 4.72
C PHE A 124 -0.17 2.48 4.27
N HIS A 125 -0.19 1.83 3.11
CA HIS A 125 1.02 1.36 2.44
C HIS A 125 0.82 1.43 0.93
N ALA A 126 1.92 1.62 0.19
CA ALA A 126 1.93 1.62 -1.26
C ALA A 126 2.97 0.62 -1.78
N GLY A 127 2.85 0.24 -3.04
CA GLY A 127 3.86 -0.54 -3.73
C GLY A 127 3.93 -0.11 -5.19
N HIS A 128 5.15 -0.12 -5.72
CA HIS A 128 5.42 0.27 -7.10
C HIS A 128 6.53 -0.62 -7.65
N ASP A 129 6.27 -1.18 -8.83
CA ASP A 129 7.22 -1.85 -9.72
C ASP A 129 6.74 -1.57 -11.16
N ASP A 130 7.58 -1.78 -12.16
CA ASP A 130 7.23 -1.44 -13.54
C ASP A 130 6.01 -2.25 -14.03
N GLY A 131 4.92 -1.55 -14.35
CA GLY A 131 3.62 -2.12 -14.72
C GLY A 131 2.81 -2.69 -13.57
N TRP A 132 3.21 -2.47 -12.31
CA TRP A 132 2.54 -3.02 -11.12
C TRP A 132 2.52 -2.02 -9.97
N GLN A 133 1.33 -1.51 -9.66
CA GLN A 133 1.19 -0.52 -8.60
C GLN A 133 0.01 -0.85 -7.68
N ASN A 134 0.13 -0.48 -6.41
CA ASN A 134 -0.92 -0.67 -5.43
C ASN A 134 -0.91 0.40 -4.35
N TYR A 135 -2.07 0.61 -3.76
CA TYR A 135 -2.26 1.49 -2.62
C TYR A 135 -3.31 0.92 -1.68
N CYS A 136 -3.03 0.96 -0.38
CA CYS A 136 -3.97 0.57 0.67
C CYS A 136 -4.00 1.61 1.76
N VAL A 137 -5.19 2.03 2.19
CA VAL A 137 -5.39 2.92 3.34
C VAL A 137 -6.52 2.41 4.23
N ILE A 138 -6.31 2.52 5.54
CA ILE A 138 -7.22 2.02 6.57
C ILE A 138 -7.55 3.17 7.54
N TYR A 139 -8.85 3.38 7.78
CA TYR A 139 -9.43 4.33 8.72
C TYR A 139 -10.18 3.58 9.83
N PRO A 140 -9.50 3.16 10.92
CA PRO A 140 -10.10 2.30 11.94
C PRO A 140 -11.35 2.91 12.60
N LYS A 141 -11.32 4.22 12.91
CA LYS A 141 -12.47 4.90 13.55
C LYS A 141 -13.70 4.95 12.65
N LYS A 142 -13.51 5.12 11.34
CA LYS A 142 -14.58 5.09 10.33
C LYS A 142 -15.05 3.68 10.00
N LYS A 143 -14.26 2.65 10.34
CA LYS A 143 -14.43 1.26 9.88
C LYS A 143 -14.45 1.18 8.35
N ILE A 144 -13.58 1.95 7.70
CA ILE A 144 -13.42 1.99 6.25
C ILE A 144 -11.97 1.64 5.91
N ALA A 145 -11.78 0.87 4.86
CA ALA A 145 -10.48 0.65 4.24
C ALA A 145 -10.66 0.56 2.72
N VAL A 146 -9.64 0.98 1.98
CA VAL A 146 -9.60 0.90 0.53
C VAL A 146 -8.33 0.18 0.12
N VAL A 147 -8.48 -0.80 -0.78
CA VAL A 147 -7.38 -1.54 -1.43
C VAL A 147 -7.50 -1.31 -2.91
N LEU A 148 -6.45 -0.78 -3.52
CA LEU A 148 -6.33 -0.55 -4.95
C LEU A 148 -5.13 -1.34 -5.47
N MET A 149 -5.33 -2.08 -6.55
CA MET A 149 -4.30 -2.86 -7.22
C MET A 149 -4.42 -2.62 -8.72
N SER A 150 -3.31 -2.37 -9.38
CA SER A 150 -3.24 -2.06 -10.81
C SER A 150 -2.08 -2.80 -11.46
N ASN A 151 -2.32 -3.25 -12.67
CA ASN A 151 -1.35 -3.83 -13.58
C ASN A 151 -0.91 -2.82 -14.66
N SER A 152 -0.92 -1.52 -14.34
CA SER A 152 -0.56 -0.45 -15.27
C SER A 152 0.21 0.67 -14.56
N ASP A 153 1.21 1.21 -15.25
CA ASP A 153 1.95 2.42 -14.83
C ASP A 153 1.08 3.70 -14.86
N ASN A 154 -0.12 3.66 -15.44
CA ASN A 154 -1.07 4.77 -15.43
C ASN A 154 -1.95 4.80 -14.16
N PHE A 155 -1.56 4.08 -13.10
CA PHE A 155 -2.35 3.91 -11.88
C PHE A 155 -2.54 5.19 -11.07
N GLU A 156 -1.49 5.96 -10.90
CA GLU A 156 -1.42 7.07 -9.94
C GLU A 156 -2.53 8.12 -10.10
N PRO A 157 -2.77 8.71 -11.30
CA PRO A 157 -3.84 9.69 -11.48
C PRO A 157 -5.25 9.09 -11.32
N VAL A 158 -5.40 7.76 -11.39
CA VAL A 158 -6.66 7.06 -11.18
C VAL A 158 -6.89 6.78 -9.69
N ALA A 159 -5.83 6.43 -8.95
CA ALA A 159 -5.90 6.11 -7.53
C ALA A 159 -6.47 7.27 -6.70
N ASP A 160 -5.98 8.50 -6.94
CA ASP A 160 -6.48 9.72 -6.29
C ASP A 160 -7.99 9.91 -6.52
N LYS A 161 -8.43 9.78 -7.79
CA LYS A 161 -9.85 9.91 -8.15
C LYS A 161 -10.71 8.88 -7.43
N ILE A 162 -10.28 7.62 -7.37
CA ILE A 162 -11.02 6.56 -6.69
C ILE A 162 -11.10 6.84 -5.18
N LEU A 163 -10.00 7.20 -4.53
CA LEU A 163 -9.98 7.52 -3.10
C LEU A 163 -10.92 8.69 -2.77
N ASN A 164 -10.88 9.75 -3.58
CA ASN A 164 -11.78 10.89 -3.40
C ASN A 164 -13.25 10.50 -3.62
N LEU A 165 -13.57 9.76 -4.68
CA LEU A 165 -14.96 9.37 -4.98
C LEU A 165 -15.56 8.39 -3.96
N THR A 166 -14.75 7.47 -3.44
CA THR A 166 -15.21 6.39 -2.55
C THR A 166 -15.29 6.81 -1.09
N ILE A 167 -14.31 7.55 -0.60
CA ILE A 167 -14.17 7.85 0.84
C ILE A 167 -13.89 9.33 1.13
N LYS A 168 -13.86 10.19 0.10
CA LYS A 168 -13.48 11.60 0.19
C LYS A 168 -12.14 11.77 0.88
N ASP A 169 -11.17 10.95 0.46
CA ASP A 169 -9.84 10.97 1.06
C ASP A 169 -9.16 12.32 0.80
N THR A 170 -8.65 12.94 1.87
CA THR A 170 -7.85 14.17 1.80
C THR A 170 -6.56 14.05 2.60
N ALA A 171 -6.24 12.87 3.11
CA ALA A 171 -5.18 12.67 4.10
C ALA A 171 -4.07 11.76 3.58
N SER A 172 -4.36 10.85 2.65
CA SER A 172 -3.37 10.06 1.94
C SER A 172 -2.27 10.96 1.37
N PRO A 173 -0.99 10.73 1.70
CA PRO A 173 0.12 11.59 1.26
C PRO A 173 0.54 11.26 -0.17
N LEU A 174 -0.39 11.22 -1.12
CA LEU A 174 -0.17 10.82 -2.52
C LEU A 174 0.87 11.71 -3.20
N GLU A 175 0.86 13.01 -2.89
CA GLU A 175 1.86 13.94 -3.42
C GLU A 175 3.28 13.61 -2.95
N TRP A 176 3.45 13.15 -1.70
CA TRP A 176 4.77 12.73 -1.18
C TRP A 176 5.31 11.52 -1.95
N TYR A 177 4.42 10.62 -2.38
CA TYR A 177 4.77 9.49 -3.22
C TYR A 177 5.05 9.85 -4.68
N GLY A 178 4.64 11.03 -5.13
CA GLY A 178 4.84 11.47 -6.52
C GLY A 178 3.67 11.18 -7.46
N TYR A 179 2.48 10.84 -6.94
CA TYR A 179 1.30 10.50 -7.76
C TYR A 179 0.84 11.58 -8.76
N PHE A 180 1.33 12.81 -8.58
CA PHE A 180 1.00 13.98 -9.41
C PHE A 180 2.21 14.51 -10.17
N ASP A 181 3.35 13.84 -10.06
CA ASP A 181 4.56 14.22 -10.79
C ASP A 181 4.36 13.87 -12.27
N LYS A 182 4.91 14.72 -13.15
CA LYS A 182 4.86 14.43 -14.58
C LYS A 182 5.80 13.26 -14.85
N THR A 183 5.27 12.22 -15.48
CA THR A 183 6.11 11.16 -16.06
C THR A 183 6.79 11.74 -17.29
N ASP A 184 8.11 11.97 -17.22
CA ASP A 184 8.94 12.27 -18.40
C ASP A 184 8.92 11.09 -19.40
#